data_AF-A0A6M4GXF1-F1
#
_entry.id   AF-A0A6M4GXF1-F1
#
_cell.length_a   1.000
_cell.length_b   1.000
_cell.length_c   1.000
_cell.angle_alpha   90.00
_cell.angle_beta   90.00
_cell.angle_gamma   90.00
#
_symmetry.space_group_name_H-M   'P 1'
#
loop_
_entity.id
_entity.type
_entity.pdbx_description
1 polymer ?
#
loop_
_entity_poly.entity_id
_entity_poly.type
_entity_poly.pdbx_seq_one_letter_code
_entity_poly.pdbx_strand_id
1 'polypeptide(L)'
;MLHEFVATHRNELILRCRGRVAKRLGLAQAPPEADQGVPLFLVQLVDTLRRAEATRDGSADLAPPLAARVLGAAAAHGQQMLGLGHGIEHVVRDYGDVCQTVTEMADELGARISAEEFRALNLALDDAIAESVMAFGNARERAHCSDASDATEHLQAIAIELRRLVGVAQHSCAAMRTGRVGINGATGELLAHSLAELKALTTRLLDGPGSKPGG
;
A
#
# COMPACT_ATOMS: atom_id res chain seq x y z
N MET A 1 -4.83 -35.43 -4.50
CA MET A 1 -3.95 -35.55 -5.70
C MET A 1 -3.48 -34.17 -6.17
N LEU A 2 -4.34 -33.15 -6.13
CA LEU A 2 -3.97 -31.78 -6.52
C LEU A 2 -2.82 -31.20 -5.67
N HIS A 3 -2.77 -31.50 -4.38
CA HIS A 3 -1.67 -31.02 -3.53
C HIS A 3 -0.30 -31.58 -3.96
N GLU A 4 -0.26 -32.84 -4.42
CA GLU A 4 0.95 -33.48 -4.97
C GLU A 4 1.33 -32.87 -6.31
N PHE A 5 0.34 -32.60 -7.16
CA PHE A 5 0.54 -31.92 -8.44
C PHE A 5 1.17 -30.53 -8.25
N VAL A 6 0.59 -29.70 -7.38
CA VAL A 6 1.12 -28.36 -7.06
C VAL A 6 2.50 -28.45 -6.43
N ALA A 7 2.74 -29.42 -5.54
CA ALA A 7 4.06 -29.63 -4.93
C ALA A 7 5.12 -30.03 -5.96
N THR A 8 4.79 -30.94 -6.86
CA THR A 8 5.70 -31.49 -7.89
C THR A 8 6.05 -30.44 -8.93
N HIS A 9 5.06 -29.66 -9.39
CA HIS A 9 5.23 -28.69 -10.46
C HIS A 9 5.41 -27.25 -9.98
N ARG A 10 5.66 -27.03 -8.69
CA ARG A 10 5.71 -25.69 -8.06
C ARG A 10 6.58 -24.68 -8.82
N ASN A 11 7.79 -25.08 -9.20
CA ASN A 11 8.73 -24.16 -9.86
C ASN A 11 8.23 -23.76 -11.25
N GLU A 12 7.60 -24.68 -11.99
CA GLU A 12 7.02 -24.41 -13.30
C GLU A 12 5.77 -23.54 -13.16
N LEU A 13 4.92 -23.79 -12.14
CA LEU A 13 3.77 -22.94 -11.82
C LEU A 13 4.22 -21.49 -11.54
N ILE A 14 5.26 -21.32 -10.72
CA ILE A 14 5.85 -20.00 -10.42
C ILE A 14 6.37 -19.34 -11.71
N LEU A 15 7.11 -20.07 -12.54
CA LEU A 15 7.67 -19.55 -13.79
C LEU A 15 6.57 -19.06 -14.74
N ARG A 16 5.50 -19.84 -14.92
CA ARG A 16 4.37 -19.48 -15.78
C ARG A 16 3.57 -18.31 -15.22
N CYS A 17 3.33 -18.25 -13.92
CA CYS A 17 2.69 -17.10 -13.28
C CYS A 17 3.52 -15.82 -13.51
N ARG A 18 4.85 -15.87 -13.31
CA ARG A 18 5.74 -14.75 -13.63
C ARG A 18 5.67 -14.35 -15.09
N GLY A 19 5.64 -15.32 -16.00
CA GLY A 19 5.48 -15.07 -17.44
C GLY A 19 4.20 -14.32 -17.79
N ARG A 20 3.08 -14.64 -17.12
CA ARG A 20 1.80 -13.93 -17.29
C ARG A 20 1.87 -12.49 -16.79
N VAL A 21 2.47 -12.27 -15.62
CA VAL A 21 2.70 -10.93 -15.06
C VAL A 21 3.58 -10.09 -16.01
N ALA A 22 4.71 -10.64 -16.46
CA ALA A 22 5.61 -9.96 -17.40
C ALA A 22 4.91 -9.56 -18.69
N LYS A 23 4.15 -10.49 -19.29
CA LYS A 23 3.36 -10.25 -20.50
C LYS A 23 2.33 -9.15 -20.30
N ARG A 24 1.64 -9.13 -19.15
CA ARG A 24 0.64 -8.11 -18.80
C ARG A 24 1.27 -6.72 -18.62
N LEU A 25 2.47 -6.66 -18.06
CA LEU A 25 3.23 -5.42 -17.86
C LEU A 25 3.99 -4.97 -19.12
N GLY A 26 4.01 -5.77 -20.19
CA GLY A 26 4.79 -5.48 -21.40
C GLY A 26 6.31 -5.56 -21.17
N LEU A 27 6.75 -6.31 -20.16
CA LEU A 27 8.14 -6.45 -19.76
C LEU A 27 8.74 -7.76 -20.29
N ALA A 28 10.05 -7.75 -20.55
CA ALA A 28 10.79 -8.95 -20.94
C ALA A 28 10.86 -9.99 -19.81
N GLN A 29 10.86 -9.54 -18.55
CA GLN A 29 10.85 -10.37 -17.36
C GLN A 29 9.96 -9.74 -16.29
N ALA A 30 9.39 -10.58 -15.42
CA ALA A 30 8.64 -10.10 -14.28
C ALA A 30 9.57 -9.31 -13.35
N PRO A 31 9.08 -8.23 -12.72
CA PRO A 31 9.85 -7.54 -11.69
C PRO A 31 10.24 -8.52 -10.58
N PRO A 32 11.46 -8.43 -9.98
CA PRO A 32 11.83 -9.24 -8.82
C PRO A 32 10.84 -9.09 -7.66
N GLU A 33 10.09 -8.00 -7.63
CA GLU A 33 9.02 -7.75 -6.69
C GLU A 33 7.84 -8.73 -6.82
N ALA A 34 7.65 -9.38 -7.97
CA ALA A 34 6.67 -10.46 -8.14
C ALA A 34 6.99 -11.72 -7.31
N ASP A 35 8.16 -11.77 -6.65
CA ASP A 35 8.64 -12.95 -5.94
C ASP A 35 8.05 -13.15 -4.54
N GLN A 36 7.43 -12.12 -3.98
CA GLN A 36 6.99 -12.14 -2.57
C GLN A 36 5.51 -12.48 -2.36
N GLY A 37 4.69 -12.49 -3.42
CA GLY A 37 3.25 -12.82 -3.33
C GLY A 37 2.92 -14.24 -3.78
N VAL A 38 2.64 -14.38 -5.08
CA VAL A 38 2.21 -15.64 -5.71
C VAL A 38 3.14 -16.83 -5.41
N PRO A 39 4.47 -16.70 -5.45
CA PRO A 39 5.35 -17.83 -5.13
C PRO A 39 5.24 -18.32 -3.70
N LEU A 40 5.06 -17.41 -2.73
CA LEU A 40 4.84 -17.76 -1.33
C LEU A 40 3.46 -18.40 -1.11
N PHE A 41 2.43 -17.87 -1.77
CA PHE A 41 1.09 -18.47 -1.77
C PHE A 41 1.12 -19.91 -2.31
N LEU A 42 1.84 -20.18 -3.42
CA LEU A 42 1.93 -21.53 -4.00
C LEU A 42 2.58 -22.55 -3.04
N VAL A 43 3.54 -22.13 -2.21
CA VAL A 43 4.11 -23.00 -1.16
C VAL A 43 3.04 -23.36 -0.13
N GLN A 44 2.25 -22.38 0.26
CA GLN A 44 1.23 -22.51 1.29
C GLN A 44 -0.02 -23.26 0.82
N LEU A 45 -0.36 -23.10 -0.46
CA LEU A 45 -1.48 -23.78 -1.12
C LEU A 45 -1.36 -25.30 -1.03
N VAL A 46 -0.14 -25.85 -1.18
CA VAL A 46 0.14 -27.29 -1.03
C VAL A 46 -0.34 -27.80 0.32
N ASP A 47 0.00 -27.09 1.40
CA ASP A 47 -0.34 -27.51 2.75
C ASP A 47 -1.85 -27.33 3.04
N THR A 48 -2.46 -26.27 2.52
CA THR A 48 -3.92 -26.04 2.61
C THR A 48 -4.68 -27.17 1.93
N LEU A 49 -4.28 -27.54 0.71
CA LEU A 49 -4.90 -28.64 -0.04
C LEU A 49 -4.71 -29.99 0.65
N ARG A 50 -3.51 -30.26 1.18
CA ARG A 50 -3.24 -31.50 1.93
C ARG A 50 -4.12 -31.65 3.17
N ARG A 51 -4.38 -30.55 3.91
CA ARG A 51 -5.27 -30.57 5.08
C ARG A 51 -6.74 -30.72 4.72
N ALA A 52 -7.17 -30.13 3.60
CA ALA A 52 -8.52 -30.33 3.09
C ALA A 52 -8.78 -31.82 2.78
N GLU A 53 -7.79 -32.49 2.18
CA GLU A 53 -7.81 -33.95 1.97
C GLU A 53 -7.78 -34.74 3.30
N ALA A 54 -6.92 -34.38 4.27
CA ALA A 54 -6.83 -35.10 5.55
C ALA A 54 -8.08 -34.96 6.45
N THR A 55 -8.73 -33.80 6.43
CA THR A 55 -10.01 -33.54 7.13
C THR A 55 -11.12 -34.41 6.56
N ARG A 56 -11.11 -34.65 5.24
CA ARG A 56 -12.05 -35.56 4.58
C ARG A 56 -11.87 -37.00 5.05
N ASP A 57 -10.63 -37.43 5.25
CA ASP A 57 -10.30 -38.80 5.64
C ASP A 57 -10.44 -39.03 7.16
N GLY A 58 -11.00 -38.06 7.91
CA GLY A 58 -11.28 -38.18 9.34
C GLY A 58 -10.06 -38.14 10.25
N SER A 59 -8.90 -37.72 9.72
CA SER A 59 -7.59 -37.80 10.38
C SER A 59 -7.08 -36.45 10.91
N ALA A 60 -7.92 -35.41 10.92
CA ALA A 60 -7.49 -34.04 11.21
C ALA A 60 -7.21 -33.79 12.70
N ASP A 61 -5.95 -33.49 13.01
CA ASP A 61 -5.53 -32.86 14.26
C ASP A 61 -5.82 -31.34 14.18
N LEU A 62 -6.64 -30.84 15.10
CA LEU A 62 -7.10 -29.43 15.16
C LEU A 62 -5.98 -28.52 15.67
N ALA A 63 -4.97 -28.22 14.83
CA ALA A 63 -3.93 -27.25 15.15
C ALA A 63 -3.90 -26.05 14.17
N PRO A 64 -4.17 -24.82 14.64
CA PRO A 64 -3.97 -23.60 13.84
C PRO A 64 -2.57 -23.02 14.07
N PRO A 65 -1.70 -23.05 13.04
CA PRO A 65 -0.83 -21.87 12.80
C PRO A 65 -0.59 -21.56 11.30
N LEU A 66 -1.06 -22.39 10.36
CA LEU A 66 -0.66 -22.29 8.94
C LEU A 66 -1.62 -21.46 8.08
N ALA A 67 -2.94 -21.58 8.27
CA ALA A 67 -3.92 -20.72 7.62
C ALA A 67 -3.62 -19.23 7.89
N ALA A 68 -3.24 -18.90 9.13
CA ALA A 68 -2.79 -17.56 9.51
C ALA A 68 -1.52 -17.11 8.76
N ARG A 69 -0.61 -18.02 8.42
CA ARG A 69 0.58 -17.71 7.61
C ARG A 69 0.24 -17.48 6.14
N VAL A 70 -0.74 -18.20 5.60
CA VAL A 70 -1.24 -18.01 4.23
C VAL A 70 -1.84 -16.63 4.08
N LEU A 71 -2.72 -16.29 5.02
CA LEU A 71 -3.31 -14.95 5.11
C LEU A 71 -2.22 -13.88 5.30
N GLY A 72 -1.20 -14.13 6.12
CA GLY A 72 -0.08 -13.19 6.28
C GLY A 72 0.71 -12.92 4.99
N ALA A 73 0.98 -13.94 4.17
CA ALA A 73 1.67 -13.76 2.89
C ALA A 73 0.78 -13.02 1.88
N ALA A 74 -0.51 -13.34 1.85
CA ALA A 74 -1.48 -12.64 1.03
C ALA A 74 -1.62 -11.16 1.43
N ALA A 75 -1.67 -10.87 2.73
CA ALA A 75 -1.68 -9.50 3.24
C ALA A 75 -0.41 -8.73 2.84
N ALA A 76 0.76 -9.35 2.97
CA ALA A 76 2.03 -8.75 2.56
C ALA A 76 2.07 -8.42 1.07
N HIS A 77 1.56 -9.33 0.22
CA HIS A 77 1.43 -9.10 -1.22
C HIS A 77 0.57 -7.87 -1.53
N GLY A 78 -0.58 -7.72 -0.87
CA GLY A 78 -1.45 -6.55 -1.03
C GLY A 78 -0.77 -5.23 -0.64
N GLN A 79 -0.05 -5.21 0.47
CA GLN A 79 0.70 -4.02 0.91
C GLN A 79 1.82 -3.67 -0.07
N GLN A 80 2.52 -4.69 -0.56
CA GLN A 80 3.61 -4.51 -1.50
C GLN A 80 3.11 -3.96 -2.85
N MET A 81 1.99 -4.47 -3.37
CA MET A 81 1.41 -3.96 -4.63
C MET A 81 1.12 -2.46 -4.54
N LEU A 82 0.59 -1.99 -3.41
CA LEU A 82 0.41 -0.56 -3.18
C LEU A 82 1.75 0.18 -3.13
N GLY A 83 2.74 -0.36 -2.41
CA GLY A 83 4.08 0.24 -2.29
C GLY A 83 4.81 0.40 -3.62
N LEU A 84 4.49 -0.43 -4.61
CA LEU A 84 5.03 -0.38 -5.97
C LEU A 84 4.22 0.52 -6.91
N GLY A 85 3.13 1.14 -6.42
CA GLY A 85 2.23 1.97 -7.21
C GLY A 85 1.33 1.17 -8.16
N HIS A 86 1.19 -0.14 -7.96
CA HIS A 86 0.24 -0.96 -8.72
C HIS A 86 -1.18 -0.77 -8.19
N GLY A 87 -2.15 -0.82 -9.09
CA GLY A 87 -3.56 -0.81 -8.73
C GLY A 87 -4.01 -2.16 -8.16
N ILE A 88 -5.11 -2.13 -7.40
CA ILE A 88 -5.68 -3.31 -6.73
C ILE A 88 -6.08 -4.43 -7.70
N GLU A 89 -6.34 -4.09 -8.97
CA GLU A 89 -6.61 -5.06 -10.03
C GLU A 89 -5.44 -6.00 -10.29
N HIS A 90 -4.19 -5.59 -10.02
CA HIS A 90 -3.02 -6.46 -10.16
C HIS A 90 -3.05 -7.60 -9.14
N VAL A 91 -3.40 -7.30 -7.88
CA VAL A 91 -3.61 -8.31 -6.83
C VAL A 91 -4.58 -9.40 -7.29
N VAL A 92 -5.75 -8.99 -7.77
CA VAL A 92 -6.81 -9.93 -8.19
C VAL A 92 -6.36 -10.76 -9.39
N ARG A 93 -5.71 -10.14 -10.38
CA ARG A 93 -5.22 -10.84 -11.56
C ARG A 93 -4.12 -11.83 -11.26
N ASP A 94 -3.25 -11.53 -10.30
CA ASP A 94 -2.13 -12.40 -9.95
C ASP A 94 -2.61 -13.70 -9.31
N TYR A 95 -3.63 -13.66 -8.44
CA TYR A 95 -4.29 -14.87 -7.94
C TYR A 95 -5.14 -15.58 -9.02
N GLY A 96 -5.75 -14.82 -9.93
CA GLY A 96 -6.43 -15.39 -11.11
C GLY A 96 -5.47 -16.19 -12.00
N ASP A 97 -4.26 -15.67 -12.22
CA ASP A 97 -3.21 -16.34 -12.98
C ASP A 97 -2.77 -17.65 -12.32
N VAL A 98 -2.82 -17.76 -10.99
CA VAL A 98 -2.55 -19.03 -10.29
C VAL A 98 -3.59 -20.08 -10.65
N CYS A 99 -4.88 -19.78 -10.54
CA CYS A 99 -5.95 -20.71 -10.90
C CYS A 99 -5.79 -21.18 -12.35
N GLN A 100 -5.63 -20.23 -13.26
CA GLN A 100 -5.49 -20.49 -14.68
C GLN A 100 -4.24 -21.32 -14.99
N THR A 101 -3.11 -21.02 -14.35
CA THR A 101 -1.87 -21.76 -14.58
C THR A 101 -1.94 -23.20 -14.04
N VAL A 102 -2.58 -23.40 -12.89
CA VAL A 102 -2.78 -24.74 -12.32
C VAL A 102 -3.69 -25.58 -13.21
N THR A 103 -4.81 -25.04 -13.67
CA THR A 103 -5.79 -25.79 -14.48
C THR A 103 -5.26 -26.09 -15.89
N GLU A 104 -4.62 -25.13 -16.56
CA GLU A 104 -4.00 -25.36 -17.86
C GLU A 104 -2.89 -26.40 -17.79
N MET A 105 -2.03 -26.33 -16.78
CA MET A 105 -0.94 -27.30 -16.64
C MET A 105 -1.47 -28.71 -16.31
N ALA A 106 -2.55 -28.81 -15.53
CA ALA A 106 -3.16 -30.10 -15.25
C ALA A 106 -3.77 -30.71 -16.53
N ASP A 107 -4.41 -29.90 -17.36
CA ASP A 107 -4.91 -30.34 -18.67
C ASP A 107 -3.78 -30.80 -19.60
N GLU A 108 -2.71 -30.00 -19.73
CA GLU A 108 -1.52 -30.33 -20.53
C GLU A 108 -0.86 -31.66 -20.10
N LEU A 109 -0.82 -31.93 -18.79
CA LEU A 109 -0.20 -33.13 -18.23
C LEU A 109 -1.18 -34.30 -18.05
N GLY A 110 -2.44 -34.14 -18.44
CA GLY A 110 -3.49 -35.16 -18.28
C GLY A 110 -3.82 -35.47 -16.81
N ALA A 111 -3.49 -34.57 -15.89
CA ALA A 111 -3.80 -34.71 -14.48
C ALA A 111 -5.28 -34.38 -14.23
N ARG A 112 -6.02 -35.33 -13.64
CA ARG A 112 -7.43 -35.11 -13.31
C ARG A 112 -7.54 -34.29 -12.03
N ILE A 113 -8.21 -33.15 -12.11
CA ILE A 113 -8.64 -32.36 -10.95
C ILE A 113 -10.11 -32.68 -10.69
N SER A 114 -10.41 -33.22 -9.51
CA SER A 114 -11.79 -33.44 -9.09
C SER A 114 -12.51 -32.12 -8.77
N ALA A 115 -13.85 -32.12 -8.80
CA ALA A 115 -14.63 -30.94 -8.43
C ALA A 115 -14.38 -30.48 -6.98
N GLU A 116 -14.05 -31.41 -6.08
CA GLU A 116 -13.72 -31.12 -4.69
C GLU A 116 -12.36 -30.46 -4.55
N GLU A 117 -11.33 -30.98 -5.25
CA GLU A 117 -10.00 -30.37 -5.29
C GLU A 117 -10.04 -28.97 -5.89
N PHE A 118 -10.81 -28.79 -6.97
CA PHE A 118 -11.02 -27.47 -7.57
C PHE A 118 -11.75 -26.52 -6.61
N ARG A 119 -12.73 -27.00 -5.84
CA ARG A 119 -13.40 -26.19 -4.82
C ARG A 119 -12.43 -25.78 -3.71
N ALA A 120 -11.57 -26.69 -3.25
CA ALA A 120 -10.56 -26.39 -2.23
C ALA A 120 -9.53 -25.36 -2.74
N LEU A 121 -9.11 -25.47 -4.00
CA LEU A 121 -8.24 -24.48 -4.66
C LEU A 121 -8.90 -23.10 -4.70
N ASN A 122 -10.14 -23.00 -5.17
CA ASN A 122 -10.84 -21.71 -5.26
C ASN A 122 -11.06 -21.10 -3.89
N LEU A 123 -11.43 -21.89 -2.87
CA LEU A 123 -11.58 -21.36 -1.52
C LEU A 123 -10.26 -20.75 -1.00
N ALA A 124 -9.14 -21.44 -1.21
CA ALA A 124 -7.83 -20.92 -0.81
C ALA A 124 -7.43 -19.65 -1.57
N LEU A 125 -7.80 -19.55 -2.85
CA LEU A 125 -7.58 -18.35 -3.67
C LEU A 125 -8.47 -17.20 -3.23
N ASP A 126 -9.76 -17.44 -2.97
CA ASP A 126 -10.71 -16.44 -2.50
C ASP A 126 -10.27 -15.85 -1.15
N ASP A 127 -9.83 -16.70 -0.21
CA ASP A 127 -9.28 -16.27 1.07
C ASP A 127 -8.03 -15.40 0.88
N ALA A 128 -7.13 -15.79 -0.02
CA ALA A 128 -5.92 -15.02 -0.31
C ALA A 128 -6.23 -13.68 -1.02
N ILE A 129 -7.18 -13.67 -1.95
CA ILE A 129 -7.65 -12.44 -2.61
C ILE A 129 -8.26 -11.50 -1.57
N ALA A 130 -9.17 -11.99 -0.73
CA ALA A 130 -9.84 -11.20 0.29
C ALA A 130 -8.84 -10.55 1.24
N GLU A 131 -7.88 -11.31 1.75
CA GLU A 131 -6.87 -10.82 2.66
C GLU A 131 -5.92 -9.82 2.00
N SER A 132 -5.47 -10.11 0.77
CA SER A 132 -4.60 -9.21 0.01
C SER A 132 -5.29 -7.90 -0.34
N VAL A 133 -6.57 -7.95 -0.74
CA VAL A 133 -7.40 -6.77 -1.05
C VAL A 133 -7.65 -5.94 0.21
N MET A 134 -7.95 -6.59 1.33
CA MET A 134 -8.14 -5.93 2.61
C MET A 134 -6.85 -5.22 3.06
N ALA A 135 -5.71 -5.90 2.99
CA ALA A 135 -4.42 -5.34 3.36
C ALA A 135 -4.01 -4.17 2.44
N PHE A 136 -4.26 -4.26 1.13
CA PHE A 136 -4.08 -3.17 0.18
C PHE A 136 -4.92 -1.95 0.57
N GLY A 137 -6.22 -2.15 0.83
CA GLY A 137 -7.14 -1.09 1.23
C GLY A 137 -6.71 -0.42 2.53
N ASN A 138 -6.37 -1.21 3.54
CA ASN A 138 -5.90 -0.73 4.85
C ASN A 138 -4.57 0.04 4.75
N ALA A 139 -3.67 -0.38 3.86
CA ALA A 139 -2.41 0.33 3.64
C ALA A 139 -2.65 1.67 2.92
N ARG A 140 -3.58 1.70 1.96
CA ARG A 140 -3.96 2.92 1.25
C ARG A 140 -4.63 3.93 2.17
N GLU A 141 -5.54 3.49 3.03
CA GLU A 141 -6.18 4.35 4.04
C GLU A 141 -5.15 4.93 5.00
N ARG A 142 -4.21 4.11 5.48
CA ARG A 142 -3.10 4.57 6.34
C ARG A 142 -2.23 5.63 5.67
N ALA A 143 -1.90 5.46 4.40
CA ALA A 143 -1.15 6.45 3.64
C ALA A 143 -1.93 7.78 3.54
N HIS A 144 -3.23 7.72 3.21
CA HIS A 144 -4.08 8.92 3.16
C HIS A 144 -4.23 9.63 4.52
N CYS A 145 -4.41 8.87 5.61
CA CYS A 145 -4.47 9.46 6.95
C CYS A 145 -3.14 10.12 7.35
N SER A 146 -1.99 9.53 6.99
CA SER A 146 -0.68 10.12 7.24
C SER A 146 -0.54 11.46 6.51
N ASP A 147 -0.84 11.49 5.21
CA ASP A 147 -0.77 12.71 4.40
C ASP A 147 -1.70 13.81 4.95
N ALA A 148 -2.90 13.44 5.40
CA ALA A 148 -3.86 14.37 5.99
C ALA A 148 -3.38 14.92 7.35
N SER A 149 -2.73 14.08 8.17
CA SER A 149 -2.15 14.50 9.45
C SER A 149 -1.00 15.48 9.22
N ASP A 150 -0.07 15.14 8.32
CA ASP A 150 1.08 15.99 7.99
C ASP A 150 0.64 17.35 7.43
N ALA A 151 -0.38 17.35 6.56
CA ALA A 151 -0.98 18.58 6.06
C ALA A 151 -1.62 19.42 7.17
N THR A 152 -2.29 18.78 8.14
CA THR A 152 -2.92 19.46 9.27
C THR A 152 -1.89 20.06 10.22
N GLU A 153 -0.83 19.32 10.55
CA GLU A 153 0.29 19.80 11.37
C GLU A 153 0.99 21.00 10.71
N HIS A 154 1.22 20.92 9.41
CA HIS A 154 1.80 22.02 8.64
C HIS A 154 0.92 23.29 8.70
N LEU A 155 -0.39 23.14 8.52
CA LEU A 155 -1.34 24.25 8.63
C LEU A 155 -1.40 24.83 10.06
N GLN A 156 -1.32 23.99 11.09
CA GLN A 156 -1.27 24.45 12.49
C GLN A 156 0.00 25.25 12.77
N ALA A 157 1.17 24.79 12.30
CA ALA A 157 2.43 25.52 12.44
C ALA A 157 2.36 26.90 11.77
N ILE A 158 1.78 26.97 10.57
CA ILE A 158 1.56 28.24 9.86
C ILE A 158 0.59 29.14 10.64
N ALA A 159 -0.51 28.60 11.16
CA ALA A 159 -1.50 29.39 11.89
C ALA A 159 -0.93 30.00 13.19
N ILE A 160 -0.07 29.26 13.89
CA ILE A 160 0.66 29.75 15.07
C ILE A 160 1.56 30.92 14.69
N GLU A 161 2.34 30.77 13.62
CA GLU A 161 3.27 31.80 13.17
C GLU A 161 2.53 33.05 12.66
N LEU A 162 1.44 32.88 11.91
CA LEU A 162 0.56 33.97 11.49
C LEU A 162 0.02 34.74 12.69
N ARG A 163 -0.48 34.04 13.72
CA ARG A 163 -1.01 34.67 14.93
C ARG A 163 0.07 35.44 15.69
N ARG A 164 1.29 34.89 15.78
CA ARG A 164 2.44 35.56 16.40
C ARG A 164 2.74 36.87 15.68
N LEU A 165 2.89 36.83 14.36
CA LEU A 165 3.22 37.99 13.54
C LEU A 165 2.13 39.06 13.57
N VAL A 166 0.85 38.68 13.38
CA VAL A 166 -0.27 39.62 13.50
C VAL A 166 -0.29 40.26 14.90
N GLY A 167 -0.02 39.49 15.95
CA GLY A 167 0.12 40.00 17.30
C GLY A 167 1.22 41.06 17.40
N VAL A 168 2.42 40.79 16.89
CA VAL A 168 3.54 41.76 16.89
C VAL A 168 3.18 43.03 16.13
N ALA A 169 2.57 42.92 14.96
CA ALA A 169 2.13 44.06 14.17
C ALA A 169 1.06 44.89 14.90
N GLN A 170 0.06 44.25 15.52
CA GLN A 170 -0.99 44.92 16.28
C GLN A 170 -0.43 45.69 17.48
N HIS A 171 0.46 45.08 18.27
CA HIS A 171 1.08 45.74 19.42
C HIS A 171 1.97 46.92 19.00
N SER A 172 2.73 46.76 17.92
CA SER A 172 3.59 47.82 17.39
C SER A 172 2.77 49.02 16.90
N CYS A 173 1.69 48.77 16.15
CA CYS A 173 0.74 49.79 15.74
C CYS A 173 0.07 50.48 16.94
N ALA A 174 -0.36 49.72 17.94
CA ALA A 174 -0.99 50.28 19.14
C ALA A 174 -0.04 51.20 19.92
N ALA A 175 1.22 50.80 20.07
CA ALA A 175 2.26 51.61 20.72
C ALA A 175 2.53 52.91 19.95
N MET A 176 2.64 52.86 18.62
CA MET A 176 2.81 54.05 17.78
C MET A 176 1.61 55.01 17.88
N ARG A 177 0.38 54.48 17.95
CA ARG A 177 -0.85 55.28 18.10
C ARG A 177 -0.92 56.07 19.42
N THR A 178 -0.12 55.73 20.42
CA THR A 178 -0.03 56.52 21.67
C THR A 178 0.67 57.87 21.49
N GLY A 179 1.34 58.08 20.35
CA GLY A 179 2.12 59.30 20.07
C GLY A 179 3.46 59.37 20.81
N ARG A 180 3.79 58.37 21.65
CA ARG A 180 5.03 58.33 22.45
C ARG A 180 6.20 57.64 21.74
N VAL A 181 5.93 56.91 20.66
CA VAL A 181 6.92 56.12 19.92
C VAL A 181 6.84 56.49 18.43
N GLY A 182 7.99 56.80 17.83
CA GLY A 182 8.08 57.23 16.44
C GLY A 182 8.12 56.07 15.44
N ILE A 183 7.66 56.33 14.22
CA ILE A 183 7.66 55.37 13.09
C ILE A 183 9.07 54.96 12.63
N ASN A 184 10.07 55.81 12.87
CA ASN A 184 11.47 55.55 12.54
C ASN A 184 12.25 54.97 13.73
N GLY A 185 11.57 54.52 14.78
CA GLY A 185 12.19 53.89 15.94
C GLY A 185 12.07 52.36 15.93
N ALA A 186 12.64 51.71 16.93
CA ALA A 186 12.68 50.24 17.04
C ALA A 186 11.30 49.56 16.93
N THR A 187 10.22 50.20 17.39
CA THR A 187 8.84 49.68 17.24
C THR A 187 8.32 49.74 15.80
N GLY A 188 8.72 50.76 15.03
CA GLY A 188 8.41 50.84 13.60
C GLY A 188 9.20 49.83 12.77
N GLU A 189 10.46 49.57 13.13
CA GLU A 189 11.25 48.49 12.54
C GLU A 189 10.66 47.10 12.83
N LEU A 190 10.22 46.86 14.08
CA LEU A 190 9.54 45.62 14.46
C LEU A 190 8.25 45.39 13.67
N LEU A 191 7.46 46.46 13.44
CA LEU A 191 6.28 46.42 12.58
C LEU A 191 6.64 46.07 11.13
N ALA A 192 7.65 46.76 10.56
CA ALA A 192 8.09 46.52 9.19
C ALA A 192 8.59 45.07 9.00
N HIS A 193 9.36 44.57 9.95
CA HIS A 193 9.84 43.20 9.97
C HIS A 193 8.70 42.19 10.04
N SER A 194 7.75 42.38 10.96
CA SER A 194 6.58 41.51 11.08
C SER A 194 5.72 41.48 9.80
N LEU A 195 5.56 42.61 9.11
CA LEU A 195 4.85 42.68 7.84
C LEU A 195 5.61 41.96 6.70
N ALA A 196 6.94 42.06 6.68
CA ALA A 196 7.77 41.34 5.72
C ALA A 196 7.68 39.82 5.92
N GLU A 197 7.71 39.36 7.18
CA GLU A 197 7.54 37.93 7.51
C GLU A 197 6.13 37.43 7.16
N LEU A 198 5.07 38.23 7.39
CA LEU A 198 3.70 37.89 6.96
C LEU A 198 3.59 37.73 5.44
N LYS A 199 4.23 38.62 4.68
CA LYS A 199 4.27 38.53 3.22
C LYS A 199 4.98 37.26 2.77
N ALA A 200 6.16 36.97 3.33
CA ALA A 200 6.92 35.77 3.02
C ALA A 200 6.15 34.47 3.36
N LEU A 201 5.45 34.46 4.49
CA LEU A 201 4.61 33.33 4.92
C LEU A 201 3.42 33.12 3.98
N THR A 202 2.81 34.21 3.47
CA THR A 202 1.71 34.13 2.50
C THR A 202 2.19 33.63 1.14
N THR A 203 3.36 34.09 0.68
CA THR A 203 3.99 33.58 -0.55
C THR A 203 4.25 32.08 -0.45
N ARG A 204 4.84 31.62 0.66
CA ARG A 204 5.05 30.19 0.92
C ARG A 204 3.76 29.36 0.94
N LEU A 205 2.67 29.92 1.46
CA LEU A 205 1.37 29.25 1.49
C LEU A 205 0.78 29.08 0.07
N LEU A 206 0.96 30.08 -0.79
CA LEU A 206 0.42 30.09 -2.16
C LEU A 206 1.26 29.24 -3.13
N ASP A 207 2.56 29.16 -2.92
CA ASP A 207 3.48 28.43 -3.80
C ASP A 207 3.42 26.89 -3.63
N GLY A 208 2.82 26.41 -2.53
CA GLY A 208 2.73 24.99 -2.18
C GLY A 208 4.11 24.31 -1.99
N PRO A 209 4.16 23.08 -1.46
CA PRO A 209 5.42 22.33 -1.33
C PRO A 209 6.00 21.81 -2.68
N GLY A 210 5.67 22.44 -3.82
CA GLY A 210 5.96 21.91 -5.16
C GLY A 210 6.47 22.90 -6.20
N SER A 211 6.60 24.20 -5.93
CA SER A 211 7.18 25.13 -6.89
C SER A 211 8.71 25.02 -6.90
N LYS A 212 9.25 24.16 -7.77
CA LYS A 212 10.62 24.38 -8.25
C LYS A 212 10.65 25.74 -8.95
N PRO A 213 11.67 26.58 -8.69
CA PRO A 213 11.83 27.81 -9.44
C PRO A 213 12.09 27.43 -10.91
N GLY A 214 11.15 27.78 -11.79
CA GLY A 214 11.39 27.81 -13.22
C GLY A 214 12.52 28.80 -13.51
N GLY A 215 13.49 28.35 -14.31
CA GLY A 215 14.66 29.13 -14.71
C GLY A 215 14.35 30.30 -15.63
#